data_AF-A0A925XMH1-F1
#
_entry.id   AF-A0A925XMH1-F1
#
_cell.length_a   1.000
_cell.length_b   1.000
_cell.length_c   1.000
_cell.angle_alpha   90.00
_cell.angle_beta   90.00
_cell.angle_gamma   90.00
#
_symmetry.space_group_name_H-M   'P 1'
#
loop_
_entity.id
_entity.type
_entity.pdbx_description
1 polymer ?
#
loop_
_entity_poly.entity_id
_entity_poly.type
_entity_poly.pdbx_seq_one_letter_code
_entity_poly.pdbx_strand_id
1 'polypeptide(L)' 'MMPTHFGFTEVEEADKAKRVAGVFDSVASKYDLMNDVMSAGMHRLWKAFTVRHANVRAGMKVLDIAGGTGDLASALA' A
#
# COMPACT_ATOMS: atom_id res chain seq x y z
N MET A 1 -1.47 30.92 9.58
CA MET A 1 -1.21 29.56 9.08
C MET A 1 -1.74 29.50 7.66
N MET A 2 -1.05 28.86 6.71
CA MET A 2 -1.44 28.92 5.30
C MET A 2 -2.52 27.87 5.00
N PRO A 3 -3.64 28.22 4.34
CA PRO A 3 -4.62 27.25 3.91
C PRO A 3 -4.03 26.36 2.80
N THR A 4 -4.40 25.10 2.82
CA THR A 4 -4.02 24.10 1.81
C THR A 4 -5.26 23.35 1.35
N HIS A 5 -5.14 22.60 0.26
CA HIS A 5 -6.27 21.88 -0.31
C HIS A 5 -6.25 20.41 0.09
N PHE A 6 -7.44 19.88 0.41
CA PHE A 6 -7.74 18.48 0.59
C PHE A 6 -8.96 18.13 -0.27
N GLY A 7 -8.73 17.47 -1.41
CA GLY A 7 -9.75 17.29 -2.44
C GLY A 7 -10.25 18.65 -2.96
N PHE A 8 -11.57 18.87 -2.90
CA PHE A 8 -12.22 20.12 -3.31
C PHE A 8 -12.42 21.12 -2.16
N THR A 9 -11.80 20.90 -0.99
CA THR A 9 -12.01 21.72 0.22
C THR A 9 -10.70 22.34 0.68
N GLU A 10 -10.75 23.61 1.12
CA GLU A 10 -9.65 24.26 1.83
C GLU A 10 -9.63 23.85 3.30
N VAL A 11 -8.43 23.55 3.81
CA VAL A 11 -8.15 23.12 5.17
C VAL A 11 -6.89 23.78 5.68
N GLU A 12 -6.77 23.91 7.00
CA GLU A 12 -5.51 24.34 7.63
C GLU A 12 -4.40 23.33 7.33
N GLU A 13 -3.18 23.81 7.08
CA GLU A 13 -2.04 22.96 6.73
C GLU A 13 -1.74 21.89 7.79
N ALA A 14 -1.91 22.22 9.08
CA ALA A 14 -1.75 21.26 10.18
C ALA A 14 -2.77 20.10 10.12
N ASP A 15 -3.96 20.34 9.56
CA ASP A 15 -5.04 19.35 9.54
C ASP A 15 -4.97 18.43 8.32
N LYS A 16 -4.25 18.81 7.27
CA LYS A 16 -4.17 18.04 6.03
C LYS A 16 -3.61 16.64 6.25
N ALA A 17 -2.51 16.51 6.99
CA ALA A 17 -1.89 15.21 7.27
C ALA A 17 -2.85 14.27 8.02
N LYS A 18 -3.57 14.79 9.03
CA LYS A 18 -4.56 14.04 9.81
C LYS A 18 -5.74 13.59 8.94
N ARG A 19 -6.21 14.42 8.02
CA ARG A 19 -7.29 14.07 7.09
C ARG A 19 -6.87 13.02 6.06
N VAL A 20 -5.65 13.13 5.53
CA VAL A 20 -5.07 12.11 4.65
C VAL A 20 -4.96 10.78 5.38
N ALA A 21 -4.44 10.77 6.61
CA ALA A 21 -4.38 9.57 7.45
C ALA A 21 -5.78 8.96 7.67
N GLY A 22 -6.79 9.77 7.97
CA GLY A 22 -8.17 9.29 8.13
C GLY A 22 -8.76 8.65 6.87
N VAL A 23 -8.40 9.12 5.67
CA VAL A 23 -8.78 8.43 4.43
C VAL A 23 -8.11 7.07 4.34
N PHE A 24 -6.80 6.99 4.59
CA PHE A 24 -6.07 5.72 4.59
C PHE A 24 -6.63 4.74 5.63
N ASP A 25 -6.92 5.19 6.84
CA ASP A 25 -7.54 4.38 7.90
C ASP A 25 -8.92 3.84 7.46
N SER A 26 -9.71 4.68 6.79
CA SER A 26 -11.06 4.29 6.33
C SER A 26 -11.05 3.24 5.23
N VAL A 27 -10.01 3.21 4.40
CA VAL A 27 -9.87 2.25 3.29
C VAL A 27 -9.04 1.03 3.65
N ALA A 28 -8.17 1.10 4.66
CA ALA A 28 -7.26 0.01 5.04
C ALA A 28 -7.99 -1.32 5.29
N SER A 29 -9.09 -1.29 6.05
CA SER A 29 -9.90 -2.50 6.34
C SER A 29 -10.61 -3.09 5.12
N LYS A 30 -10.81 -2.30 4.05
CA LYS A 30 -11.51 -2.72 2.83
C LYS A 30 -10.57 -2.93 1.66
N TYR A 31 -9.29 -2.59 1.81
CA TYR A 31 -8.31 -2.60 0.73
C TYR A 31 -8.04 -4.03 0.25
N ASP A 32 -7.90 -4.97 1.18
CA ASP A 32 -7.72 -6.39 0.85
C ASP A 32 -8.96 -6.98 0.17
N LEU A 33 -10.16 -6.62 0.65
CA LEU A 33 -11.42 -7.05 0.05
C LEU A 33 -11.61 -6.47 -1.36
N MET A 34 -11.30 -5.19 -1.56
CA MET A 34 -11.32 -4.57 -2.89
C MET A 34 -10.30 -5.24 -3.81
N ASN A 35 -9.08 -5.48 -3.34
CA ASN A 35 -8.08 -6.19 -4.11
C ASN A 35 -8.55 -7.61 -4.47
N ASP A 36 -9.11 -8.37 -3.53
CA ASP A 36 -9.62 -9.72 -3.78
C ASP A 36 -10.78 -9.70 -4.79
N VAL A 37 -11.75 -8.78 -4.68
CA VAL A 37 -12.91 -8.71 -5.59
C VAL A 37 -12.52 -8.17 -6.97
N MET A 38 -11.80 -7.04 -7.03
CA MET A 38 -11.42 -6.40 -8.29
C MET A 38 -10.39 -7.21 -9.08
N SER A 39 -9.50 -7.94 -8.40
CA SER A 39 -8.57 -8.85 -9.06
C SER A 39 -9.12 -10.26 -9.24
N ALA A 40 -10.34 -10.57 -8.76
CA ALA A 40 -10.84 -11.94 -8.64
C ALA A 40 -9.82 -12.89 -7.97
N GLY A 41 -9.09 -12.38 -6.97
CA GLY A 41 -8.01 -13.09 -6.25
C GLY A 41 -6.68 -13.21 -7.00
N MET A 42 -6.57 -12.71 -8.25
CA MET A 42 -5.37 -12.84 -9.10
C MET A 42 -4.14 -12.14 -8.52
N HIS A 43 -4.32 -11.11 -7.68
CA HIS A 43 -3.21 -10.38 -7.09
C HIS A 43 -2.29 -11.29 -6.23
N ARG A 44 -2.81 -12.39 -5.69
CA ARG A 44 -2.03 -13.41 -4.95
C ARG A 44 -1.11 -14.18 -5.89
N LEU A 45 -1.60 -14.51 -7.09
CA LEU A 45 -0.80 -15.17 -8.14
C LEU A 45 0.29 -14.24 -8.67
N TRP A 46 0.00 -12.95 -8.84
CA TRP A 46 1.01 -11.97 -9.23
C TRP A 46 2.11 -11.84 -8.17
N LYS A 47 1.78 -11.77 -6.88
CA LYS A 47 2.77 -11.75 -5.79
C LYS A 47 3.67 -12.99 -5.84
N ALA A 48 3.07 -14.19 -5.93
CA ALA A 48 3.83 -15.44 -6.00
C ALA A 48 4.71 -15.53 -7.27
N PHE A 49 4.20 -15.08 -8.41
CA PHE A 49 4.94 -15.00 -9.66
C PHE A 49 6.15 -14.07 -9.52
N THR A 50 5.96 -12.88 -8.94
CA THR A 50 7.01 -11.89 -8.71
C THR A 50 8.12 -12.45 -7.82
N VAL A 51 7.76 -13.07 -6.69
CA VAL A 51 8.73 -13.70 -5.79
C VAL A 51 9.55 -14.76 -6.52
N ARG A 52 8.89 -15.62 -7.31
CA ARG A 52 9.57 -16.68 -8.06
C ARG A 52 10.52 -16.13 -9.12
N HIS A 53 10.14 -15.04 -9.80
CA HIS A 53 10.96 -14.43 -10.85
C HIS A 53 12.07 -13.53 -10.30
N ALA A 54 11.89 -12.94 -9.11
CA ALA A 54 12.92 -12.15 -8.45
C ALA A 54 14.18 -12.99 -8.15
N ASN A 55 14.03 -14.32 -8.01
CA ASN A 55 15.15 -15.27 -7.85
C ASN A 55 16.14 -14.83 -6.75
N VAL A 56 15.60 -14.26 -5.67
CA VAL A 56 16.37 -13.78 -4.53
C VAL A 56 17.03 -14.98 -3.85
N ARG A 57 18.29 -14.81 -3.44
CA ARG A 57 19.09 -15.85 -2.79
C ARG A 57 19.59 -15.37 -1.44
N ALA A 58 19.92 -16.33 -0.58
CA ALA A 58 20.51 -16.04 0.73
C ALA A 58 21.70 -15.07 0.59
N GLY A 59 21.72 -14.04 1.43
CA GLY A 59 22.73 -12.98 1.42
C GLY A 59 22.43 -11.77 0.53
N MET A 60 21.39 -11.83 -0.30
CA MET A 60 20.92 -10.65 -1.04
C MET A 60 20.13 -9.70 -0.13
N LYS A 61 20.22 -8.39 -0.42
CA LYS A 61 19.41 -7.37 0.24
C LYS A 61 18.27 -6.97 -0.70
N VAL A 62 17.06 -6.97 -0.18
CA VAL A 62 15.84 -6.63 -0.92
C VAL A 62 15.19 -5.40 -0.29
N LEU A 63 14.67 -4.51 -1.12
CA LEU A 63 13.89 -3.34 -0.70
C LEU A 63 12.50 -3.43 -1.35
N ASP A 64 11.46 -3.51 -0.53
CA ASP A 64 10.07 -3.44 -0.96
C ASP A 64 9.58 -1.98 -0.94
N ILE A 65 9.39 -1.40 -2.13
CA ILE A 65 8.99 0.00 -2.29
C ILE A 65 7.46 0.06 -2.32
N ALA A 66 6.88 0.89 -1.44
CA ALA A 66 5.44 1.01 -1.29
C ALA A 66 4.76 -0.34 -0.94
N GLY A 67 5.42 -1.17 -0.12
CA GLY A 67 5.01 -2.55 0.18
C GLY A 67 3.63 -2.72 0.84
N GLY A 68 2.97 -1.64 1.27
CA GLY A 68 1.62 -1.70 1.82
C GLY A 68 1.52 -2.66 3.02
N THR A 69 0.72 -3.72 2.88
CA THR A 69 0.56 -4.81 3.87
C THR A 69 1.83 -5.63 4.12
N GLY A 70 2.88 -5.47 3.31
CA GLY A 70 4.19 -6.10 3.50
C GLY A 70 4.28 -7.54 2.97
N ASP A 71 3.32 -7.98 2.15
CA ASP A 71 3.25 -9.37 1.68
C ASP A 71 4.48 -9.80 0.86
N LEU A 72 5.04 -8.90 0.04
CA LEU A 72 6.23 -9.21 -0.76
C LEU A 72 7.50 -9.24 0.11
N ALA A 73 7.68 -8.25 0.98
CA ALA A 73 8.75 -8.27 1.97
C ALA A 73 8.73 -9.55 2.83
N SER A 74 7.55 -9.97 3.30
CA SER A 74 7.41 -11.20 4.08
C SER A 74 7.69 -12.46 3.27
N ALA A 75 7.38 -12.48 1.97
CA ALA A 75 7.63 -13.64 1.11
C ALA A 75 9.09 -13.74 0.62
N LEU A 76 9.86 -12.65 0.74
CA LEU A 76 11.26 -12.55 0.31
C LEU A 76 12.25 -12.60 1.48
N ALA A 77 11.76 -12.57 2.72
CA ALA A 77 12.54 -12.73 3.95
C ALA A 77 12.90 -14.22 4.19
#